data_AF-A0A7Y3D014-F1
#
_entry.id   AF-A0A7Y3D014-F1
#
_cell.length_a   1.000
_cell.length_b   1.000
_cell.length_c   1.000
_cell.angle_alpha   90.00
_cell.angle_beta   90.00
_cell.angle_gamma   90.00
#
_symmetry.space_group_name_H-M   'P 1'
#
loop_
_entity.id
_entity.type
_entity.pdbx_description
1 polymer ?
#
loop_
_entity_poly.entity_id
_entity_poly.type
_entity_poly.pdbx_seq_one_letter_code
_entity_poly.pdbx_strand_id
1 'polypeptide(L)'
;GIVVAILTAIVIFGGLKRIANVASRLVPFMVILYFLSVIYILYVQSEFVPEMFKLIFTDAFSGKAAAGGVLGYLILTAVKRAAFSNEAGIGTAPMMHGNAKTDEPVREGLVAMLGPAIDTILVCTLTALAILSTGVWKTGAENGISLTLKAFDHAIPFGIGSWILTLAIFVFAFSTMFSYSYYGTSCLGFLTKPKYGKYYNYIFVVAIVIASVVKLDFAINLIDSAFALMAIPTVLSAVLLSGHVNKAVKAYFSRLNSNRGA
;
A
#
# COMPACT_ATOMS: atom_id res chain seq x y z
N GLY A 1 -17.10 6.47 -11.87
CA GLY A 1 -17.82 6.57 -10.59
C GLY A 1 -18.87 5.49 -10.42
N ILE A 2 -20.01 5.59 -11.11
CA ILE A 2 -21.21 4.78 -10.83
C ILE A 2 -20.96 3.27 -10.91
N VAL A 3 -20.36 2.78 -11.99
CA VAL A 3 -20.08 1.33 -12.15
C VAL A 3 -19.18 0.82 -11.01
N VAL A 4 -18.13 1.56 -10.67
CA VAL A 4 -17.22 1.23 -9.56
C VAL A 4 -17.97 1.19 -8.23
N ALA A 5 -18.84 2.18 -7.97
CA ALA A 5 -19.63 2.26 -6.76
C ALA A 5 -20.59 1.05 -6.62
N ILE A 6 -21.25 0.63 -7.72
CA ILE A 6 -22.13 -0.55 -7.74
C ILE A 6 -21.34 -1.83 -7.47
N LEU A 7 -20.22 -2.03 -8.17
CA LEU A 7 -19.38 -3.20 -7.98
C LEU A 7 -18.84 -3.28 -6.55
N THR A 8 -18.42 -2.15 -5.99
CA THR A 8 -17.97 -2.08 -4.60
C THR A 8 -19.12 -2.38 -3.63
N ALA A 9 -20.31 -1.81 -3.85
CA ALA A 9 -21.49 -2.03 -3.02
C ALA A 9 -21.86 -3.53 -2.91
N ILE A 10 -21.84 -4.27 -4.01
CA ILE A 10 -22.15 -5.71 -4.05
C ILE A 10 -21.29 -6.51 -3.06
N VAL A 11 -20.02 -6.12 -2.90
CA VAL A 11 -19.06 -6.78 -2.01
C VAL A 11 -19.21 -6.28 -0.58
N ILE A 12 -19.15 -4.96 -0.36
CA ILE A 12 -19.02 -4.40 0.99
C ILE A 12 -20.29 -4.54 1.85
N PHE A 13 -21.48 -4.54 1.25
CA PHE A 13 -22.74 -4.77 1.98
C PHE A 13 -22.88 -6.21 2.47
N GLY A 14 -22.07 -7.13 1.94
CA GLY A 14 -21.94 -8.50 2.45
C GLY A 14 -21.15 -8.64 3.75
N GLY A 15 -20.56 -7.54 4.25
CA GLY A 15 -19.79 -7.51 5.49
C GLY A 15 -18.40 -8.13 5.38
N LEU A 16 -17.70 -8.18 6.52
CA LEU A 16 -16.27 -8.55 6.60
C LEU A 16 -15.96 -9.92 5.99
N LYS A 17 -16.82 -10.94 6.21
CA LYS A 17 -16.60 -12.29 5.64
C LYS A 17 -16.57 -12.28 4.12
N ARG A 18 -17.44 -11.50 3.47
CA ARG A 18 -17.49 -11.40 2.01
C ARG A 18 -16.31 -10.60 1.47
N ILE A 19 -15.98 -9.49 2.13
CA ILE A 19 -14.81 -8.67 1.83
C ILE A 19 -13.54 -9.54 1.85
N ALA A 20 -13.32 -10.25 2.95
CA ALA A 20 -12.15 -11.12 3.12
C ALA A 20 -12.10 -12.24 2.06
N ASN A 21 -13.22 -12.89 1.76
CA ASN A 21 -13.27 -13.95 0.74
C ASN A 21 -13.01 -13.46 -0.69
N VAL A 22 -13.46 -12.26 -1.02
CA VAL A 22 -13.22 -11.68 -2.35
C VAL A 22 -11.77 -11.21 -2.45
N ALA A 23 -11.28 -10.48 -1.45
CA ALA A 23 -9.90 -10.00 -1.41
C ALA A 23 -8.89 -11.16 -1.43
N SER A 24 -9.10 -12.23 -0.65
CA SER A 24 -8.18 -13.37 -0.57
C SER A 24 -8.05 -14.16 -1.87
N ARG A 25 -9.01 -14.03 -2.79
CA ARG A 25 -8.94 -14.65 -4.13
C ARG A 25 -8.39 -13.69 -5.19
N LEU A 26 -8.79 -12.43 -5.14
CA LEU A 26 -8.39 -11.42 -6.13
C LEU A 26 -6.94 -10.96 -5.95
N VAL A 27 -6.51 -10.72 -4.71
CA VAL A 27 -5.19 -10.14 -4.41
C VAL A 27 -4.05 -11.07 -4.85
N PRO A 28 -4.04 -12.39 -4.55
CA PRO A 28 -2.95 -13.25 -4.97
C PRO A 28 -2.81 -13.33 -6.50
N PHE A 29 -3.92 -13.37 -7.24
CA PHE A 29 -3.90 -13.33 -8.70
C PHE A 29 -3.26 -12.05 -9.23
N MET A 30 -3.67 -10.89 -8.69
CA MET A 30 -3.12 -9.60 -9.08
C MET A 30 -1.61 -9.49 -8.76
N VAL A 31 -1.20 -9.93 -7.57
CA VAL A 31 0.21 -9.91 -7.16
C VAL A 31 1.06 -10.79 -8.07
N ILE A 32 0.63 -12.02 -8.37
CA ILE A 32 1.37 -12.91 -9.27
C ILE A 32 1.48 -12.31 -10.68
N LEU A 33 0.35 -11.85 -11.24
CA LEU A 33 0.33 -11.23 -12.57
C LEU A 33 1.27 -10.03 -12.65
N TYR A 34 1.19 -9.14 -11.66
CA TYR A 34 2.03 -7.95 -11.59
C TYR A 34 3.50 -8.31 -11.42
N PHE A 35 3.83 -9.20 -10.50
CA PHE A 35 5.20 -9.58 -10.19
C PHE A 35 5.89 -10.28 -11.37
N LEU A 36 5.19 -11.17 -12.07
CA LEU A 36 5.69 -11.80 -13.30
C LEU A 36 5.96 -10.76 -14.39
N SER A 37 5.08 -9.78 -14.53
CA SER A 37 5.25 -8.70 -15.51
C SER A 37 6.48 -7.84 -15.19
N VAL A 38 6.67 -7.47 -13.92
CA VAL A 38 7.84 -6.70 -13.49
C VAL A 38 9.13 -7.49 -13.66
N ILE A 39 9.15 -8.78 -13.28
CA ILE A 39 10.32 -9.65 -13.52
C ILE A 39 10.65 -9.73 -15.00
N TYR A 40 9.63 -9.90 -15.86
CA TYR A 40 9.83 -9.92 -17.30
C TYR A 40 10.46 -8.63 -17.81
N ILE A 41 9.97 -7.46 -17.38
CA ILE A 41 10.54 -6.16 -17.74
C ILE A 41 12.00 -6.06 -17.30
N LEU A 42 12.32 -6.48 -16.07
CA LEU A 42 13.69 -6.46 -15.55
C LEU A 42 14.61 -7.44 -16.28
N TYR A 43 14.09 -8.56 -16.76
CA TYR A 43 14.84 -9.50 -17.58
C TYR A 43 15.18 -8.89 -18.95
N VAL A 44 14.20 -8.30 -19.63
CA VAL A 44 14.40 -7.63 -20.93
C VAL A 44 15.35 -6.44 -20.80
N GLN A 45 15.22 -5.66 -19.73
CA GLN A 45 16.05 -4.48 -19.46
C GLN A 45 17.27 -4.79 -18.57
N SER A 46 17.69 -6.05 -18.49
CA SER A 46 18.71 -6.52 -17.53
C SER A 46 20.06 -5.79 -17.65
N GLU A 47 20.43 -5.35 -18.85
CA GLU A 47 21.64 -4.56 -19.10
C GLU A 47 21.64 -3.22 -18.35
N PHE A 48 20.47 -2.57 -18.24
CA PHE A 48 20.33 -1.26 -17.62
C PHE A 48 20.05 -1.33 -16.11
N VAL A 49 19.59 -2.47 -15.59
CA VAL A 49 19.20 -2.63 -14.18
C VAL A 49 20.34 -2.26 -13.21
N PRO A 50 21.60 -2.74 -13.38
CA PRO A 50 22.70 -2.37 -12.48
C PRO A 50 22.99 -0.87 -12.46
N GLU A 51 22.94 -0.22 -13.63
CA GLU A 51 23.14 1.22 -13.75
C GLU A 51 22.03 1.99 -13.02
N MET A 52 20.76 1.61 -13.24
CA MET A 52 19.62 2.27 -12.59
C MET A 52 19.60 2.03 -11.08
N PHE A 53 20.02 0.86 -10.61
CA PHE A 53 20.18 0.62 -9.18
C PHE A 53 21.25 1.53 -8.58
N LYS A 54 22.41 1.66 -9.24
CA LYS A 54 23.46 2.59 -8.80
C LYS A 54 22.97 4.05 -8.82
N LEU A 55 22.21 4.42 -9.84
CA LEU A 55 21.64 5.76 -10.00
C LEU A 55 20.79 6.15 -8.78
N ILE A 56 19.91 5.26 -8.30
CA ILE A 56 19.06 5.51 -7.12
C ILE A 56 19.91 5.95 -5.92
N PHE A 57 20.99 5.23 -5.61
CA PHE A 57 21.85 5.58 -4.47
C PHE A 57 22.67 6.84 -4.75
N THR A 58 23.28 6.96 -5.92
CA THR A 58 24.11 8.12 -6.23
C THR A 58 23.32 9.42 -6.24
N ASP A 59 22.07 9.39 -6.71
CA ASP A 59 21.21 10.56 -6.78
C ASP A 59 20.64 10.91 -5.39
N ALA A 60 20.15 9.90 -4.66
CA ALA A 60 19.60 10.07 -3.30
C ALA A 60 20.61 10.65 -2.30
N PHE A 61 21.89 10.29 -2.44
CA PHE A 61 22.97 10.76 -1.56
C PHE A 61 23.87 11.82 -2.21
N SER A 62 23.48 12.38 -3.37
CA SER A 62 24.25 13.47 -3.99
C SER A 62 24.08 14.77 -3.19
N GLY A 63 25.20 15.42 -2.84
CA GLY A 63 25.20 16.73 -2.18
C GLY A 63 24.59 17.87 -3.01
N LYS A 64 24.31 17.63 -4.31
CA LYS A 64 23.63 18.59 -5.20
C LYS A 64 22.17 18.83 -4.79
N ALA A 65 21.50 17.84 -4.21
CA ALA A 65 20.17 18.03 -3.63
C ALA A 65 20.23 18.81 -2.30
N ALA A 66 21.31 18.67 -1.54
CA ALA A 66 21.45 19.21 -0.17
C ALA A 66 21.62 20.74 -0.11
N ALA A 67 22.25 21.34 -1.12
CA ALA A 67 22.68 22.75 -1.07
C ALA A 67 21.55 23.80 -1.14
N GLY A 68 20.29 23.42 -1.36
CA GLY A 68 19.20 24.38 -1.61
C GLY A 68 17.84 24.06 -0.97
N GLY A 69 17.77 23.21 0.06
CA GLY A 69 16.49 22.78 0.65
C GLY A 69 15.69 21.77 -0.20
N VAL A 70 16.11 21.54 -1.45
CA VAL A 70 15.56 20.55 -2.38
C VAL A 70 15.64 19.14 -1.78
N LEU A 71 16.72 18.77 -1.10
CA LEU A 71 16.84 17.48 -0.41
C LEU A 71 15.76 17.29 0.65
N GLY A 72 15.47 18.32 1.45
CA GLY A 72 14.41 18.27 2.46
C GLY A 72 13.03 18.05 1.85
N TYR A 73 12.74 18.75 0.75
CA TYR A 73 11.49 18.57 -0.01
C TYR A 73 11.39 17.17 -0.64
N LEU A 74 12.48 16.65 -1.20
CA LEU A 74 12.54 15.31 -1.79
C LEU A 74 12.35 14.22 -0.74
N ILE A 75 13.03 14.32 0.41
CA ILE A 75 12.88 13.39 1.53
C ILE A 75 11.44 13.44 2.05
N LEU A 76 10.89 14.64 2.29
CA LEU A 76 9.52 14.79 2.77
C LEU A 76 8.51 14.16 1.79
N THR A 77 8.69 14.41 0.49
CA THR A 77 7.81 13.86 -0.55
C THR A 77 7.96 12.34 -0.63
N ALA A 78 9.18 11.81 -0.56
CA ALA A 78 9.44 10.38 -0.57
C ALA A 78 8.82 9.69 0.65
N VAL A 79 8.98 10.26 1.86
CA VAL A 79 8.39 9.74 3.10
C VAL A 79 6.86 9.76 3.03
N LYS A 80 6.25 10.84 2.52
CA LYS A 80 4.78 10.90 2.31
C LYS A 80 4.29 9.79 1.38
N ARG A 81 4.97 9.59 0.24
CA ARG A 81 4.61 8.53 -0.71
C ARG A 81 4.83 7.13 -0.16
N ALA A 82 5.91 6.92 0.58
CA ALA A 82 6.19 5.64 1.24
C ALA A 82 5.12 5.32 2.29
N ALA A 83 4.76 6.29 3.14
CA ALA A 83 3.69 6.15 4.12
C ALA A 83 2.32 5.92 3.46
N PHE A 84 2.08 6.48 2.28
CA PHE A 84 0.87 6.20 1.49
C PHE A 84 0.84 4.76 0.97
N SER A 85 1.98 4.19 0.57
CA SER A 85 2.07 2.82 0.04
C SER A 85 1.84 1.76 1.11
N ASN A 86 2.60 1.84 2.22
CA ASN A 86 2.60 0.80 3.25
C ASN A 86 1.79 1.12 4.50
N GLU A 87 1.22 2.33 4.60
CA GLU A 87 0.43 2.80 5.74
C GLU A 87 1.17 2.69 7.09
N ALA A 88 2.52 2.72 7.07
CA ALA A 88 3.33 2.63 8.27
C ALA A 88 3.08 3.82 9.20
N GLY A 89 2.78 3.51 10.47
CA GLY A 89 2.47 4.51 11.49
C GLY A 89 1.07 5.11 11.40
N ILE A 90 0.25 4.74 10.40
CA ILE A 90 -1.12 5.27 10.23
C ILE A 90 -2.13 4.55 11.13
N GLY A 91 -1.89 3.26 11.45
CA GLY A 91 -2.68 2.49 12.41
C GLY A 91 -3.83 1.68 11.81
N THR A 92 -3.97 1.67 10.48
CA THR A 92 -4.95 0.89 9.72
C THR A 92 -4.64 -0.62 9.74
N ALA A 93 -3.39 -1.01 9.50
CA ALA A 93 -3.00 -2.43 9.50
C ALA A 93 -3.33 -3.16 10.83
N PRO A 94 -3.03 -2.58 12.02
CA PRO A 94 -3.48 -3.15 13.29
C PRO A 94 -5.00 -3.35 13.41
N MET A 95 -5.84 -2.57 12.72
CA MET A 95 -7.29 -2.79 12.74
C MET A 95 -7.69 -4.09 12.04
N MET A 96 -7.03 -4.46 10.94
CA MET A 96 -7.26 -5.76 10.29
C MET A 96 -6.69 -6.90 11.13
N HIS A 97 -5.40 -6.80 11.48
CA HIS A 97 -4.68 -7.87 12.15
C HIS A 97 -5.19 -8.10 13.58
N GLY A 98 -5.72 -7.07 14.24
CA GLY A 98 -6.39 -7.21 15.53
C GLY A 98 -7.68 -8.04 15.49
N ASN A 99 -8.25 -8.28 14.30
CA ASN A 99 -9.39 -9.17 14.10
C ASN A 99 -8.99 -10.58 13.64
N ALA A 100 -7.69 -10.86 13.50
CA ALA A 100 -7.22 -12.20 13.20
C ALA A 100 -7.52 -13.14 14.38
N LYS A 101 -7.96 -14.36 14.06
CA LYS A 101 -8.16 -15.42 15.05
C LYS A 101 -6.82 -16.04 15.40
N THR A 102 -6.11 -15.46 16.36
CA THR A 102 -4.80 -15.92 16.82
C THR A 102 -4.73 -15.94 18.35
N ASP A 103 -4.20 -17.03 18.91
CA ASP A 103 -3.91 -17.12 20.34
C ASP A 103 -2.58 -16.46 20.72
N GLU A 104 -1.80 -16.05 19.72
CA GLU A 104 -0.49 -15.43 19.90
C GLU A 104 -0.42 -14.10 19.11
N PRO A 105 -0.69 -12.96 19.77
CA PRO A 105 -0.66 -11.64 19.14
C PRO A 105 0.72 -11.26 18.58
N VAL A 106 1.82 -11.74 19.19
CA VAL A 106 3.18 -11.42 18.70
C VAL A 106 3.40 -12.04 17.32
N ARG A 107 2.94 -13.28 17.12
CA ARG A 107 3.03 -13.97 15.83
C ARG A 107 2.25 -13.21 14.75
N GLU A 108 1.05 -12.75 15.06
CA GLU A 108 0.25 -11.96 14.11
C GLU A 108 0.91 -10.62 13.81
N GLY A 109 1.52 -9.97 14.81
CA GLY A 109 2.33 -8.77 14.60
C GLY A 109 3.52 -9.00 13.65
N LEU A 110 4.22 -10.14 13.77
CA LEU A 110 5.30 -10.51 12.86
C LEU A 110 4.80 -10.74 11.42
N VAL A 111 3.62 -11.35 11.25
CA VAL A 111 2.98 -11.49 9.93
C VAL A 111 2.62 -10.12 9.36
N ALA A 112 2.05 -9.22 10.17
CA ALA A 112 1.71 -7.86 9.74
C ALA A 112 2.95 -7.08 9.26
N MET A 113 4.11 -7.27 9.89
CA MET A 113 5.38 -6.64 9.49
C MET A 113 5.86 -7.07 8.10
N LEU A 114 5.47 -8.25 7.61
CA LEU A 114 5.83 -8.69 6.26
C LEU A 114 5.16 -7.85 5.18
N GLY A 115 3.99 -7.26 5.46
CA GLY A 115 3.24 -6.43 4.52
C GLY A 115 4.08 -5.28 3.96
N PRO A 116 4.57 -4.33 4.79
CA PRO A 116 5.43 -3.24 4.34
C PRO A 116 6.75 -3.70 3.69
N ALA A 117 7.33 -4.81 4.15
CA ALA A 117 8.56 -5.35 3.57
C ALA A 117 8.34 -5.85 2.14
N ILE A 118 7.25 -6.59 1.90
CA ILE A 118 6.92 -7.09 0.56
C ILE A 118 6.46 -5.93 -0.33
N ASP A 119 5.61 -5.04 0.17
CA ASP A 119 5.10 -3.91 -0.61
C ASP A 119 6.20 -2.91 -0.99
N THR A 120 6.82 -2.27 0.00
CA THR A 120 7.72 -1.15 -0.27
C THR A 120 9.14 -1.60 -0.63
N ILE A 121 9.73 -2.53 0.13
CA ILE A 121 11.13 -2.90 -0.07
C ILE A 121 11.27 -3.76 -1.34
N LEU A 122 10.35 -4.69 -1.57
CA LEU A 122 10.41 -5.57 -2.73
C LEU A 122 9.64 -4.98 -3.92
N VAL A 123 8.31 -4.87 -3.83
CA VAL A 123 7.46 -4.56 -4.98
C VAL A 123 7.68 -3.14 -5.52
N CYS A 124 7.71 -2.11 -4.66
CA CYS A 124 7.96 -0.73 -5.11
C CYS A 124 9.38 -0.55 -5.68
N THR A 125 10.40 -1.19 -5.08
CA THR A 125 11.77 -1.14 -5.60
C THR A 125 11.87 -1.77 -6.98
N LEU A 126 11.30 -2.97 -7.18
CA LEU A 126 11.29 -3.64 -8.47
C LEU A 126 10.53 -2.82 -9.52
N THR A 127 9.42 -2.19 -9.12
CA THR A 127 8.64 -1.29 -9.98
C THR A 127 9.46 -0.06 -10.38
N ALA A 128 10.14 0.57 -9.42
CA ALA A 128 11.01 1.72 -9.69
C ALA A 128 12.14 1.34 -10.65
N LEU A 129 12.78 0.19 -10.45
CA LEU A 129 13.82 -0.31 -11.37
C LEU A 129 13.27 -0.59 -12.76
N ALA A 130 12.08 -1.19 -12.88
CA ALA A 130 11.42 -1.43 -14.16
C ALA A 130 11.08 -0.12 -14.89
N ILE A 131 10.64 0.92 -14.18
CA ILE A 131 10.39 2.23 -14.78
C ILE A 131 11.70 2.91 -15.19
N LEU A 132 12.70 2.91 -14.32
CA LEU A 132 13.98 3.58 -14.57
C LEU A 132 14.72 2.95 -15.74
N SER A 133 14.72 1.62 -15.84
CA SER A 133 15.44 0.86 -16.87
C SER A 133 14.88 1.06 -18.27
N THR A 134 13.63 1.49 -18.42
CA THR A 134 13.03 1.84 -19.73
C THR A 134 13.33 3.28 -20.16
N GLY A 135 13.88 4.12 -19.29
CA GLY A 135 14.22 5.51 -19.60
C GLY A 135 13.00 6.44 -19.79
N VAL A 136 11.77 5.94 -19.71
CA VAL A 136 10.53 6.72 -19.93
C VAL A 136 10.37 7.87 -18.94
N TRP A 137 11.01 7.78 -17.77
CA TRP A 137 11.05 8.84 -16.76
C TRP A 137 11.71 10.14 -17.24
N LYS A 138 12.52 10.09 -18.30
CA LYS A 138 13.12 11.28 -18.94
C LYS A 138 12.16 12.05 -19.85
N THR A 139 11.00 11.45 -20.20
CA THR A 139 10.08 12.00 -21.20
C THR A 139 9.06 13.01 -20.65
N GLY A 140 9.12 13.34 -19.35
CA GLY A 140 8.27 14.38 -18.74
C GLY A 140 6.79 13.99 -18.57
N ALA A 141 6.46 12.70 -18.44
CA ALA A 141 5.08 12.28 -18.19
C ALA A 141 4.54 12.91 -16.89
N GLU A 142 3.37 13.56 -16.97
CA GLU A 142 2.83 14.42 -15.91
C GLU A 142 2.30 13.67 -14.68
N ASN A 143 1.98 12.37 -14.79
CA ASN A 143 1.47 11.59 -13.67
C ASN A 143 2.08 10.17 -13.58
N GLY A 144 2.17 9.66 -12.34
CA GLY A 144 2.86 8.38 -12.05
C GLY A 144 2.22 7.16 -12.73
N ILE A 145 0.88 7.15 -12.92
CA ILE A 145 0.19 6.05 -13.59
C ILE A 145 0.56 5.97 -15.07
N SER A 146 0.55 7.11 -15.77
CA SER A 146 0.95 7.18 -17.18
C SER A 146 2.41 6.76 -17.37
N LEU A 147 3.28 7.12 -16.42
CA LEU A 147 4.68 6.72 -16.45
C LEU A 147 4.85 5.20 -16.37
N THR A 148 4.17 4.54 -15.44
CA THR A 148 4.23 3.08 -15.30
C THR A 148 3.61 2.37 -16.51
N LEU A 149 2.49 2.86 -17.04
CA LEU A 149 1.88 2.32 -18.25
C LEU A 149 2.85 2.37 -19.45
N LYS A 150 3.51 3.53 -19.66
CA LYS A 150 4.51 3.68 -20.72
C LYS A 150 5.70 2.75 -20.53
N ALA A 151 6.18 2.56 -19.30
CA ALA A 151 7.26 1.61 -19.02
C ALA A 151 6.86 0.17 -19.38
N PHE A 152 5.64 -0.23 -19.01
CA PHE A 152 5.11 -1.57 -19.30
C PHE A 152 4.93 -1.78 -20.80
N ASP A 153 4.37 -0.82 -21.53
CA ASP A 153 4.22 -0.91 -23.00
C ASP A 153 5.56 -0.85 -23.75
N HIS A 154 6.57 -0.17 -23.19
CA HIS A 154 7.90 -0.11 -23.79
C HIS A 154 8.63 -1.46 -23.70
N ALA A 155 8.56 -2.12 -22.55
CA ALA A 155 9.31 -3.34 -22.30
C ALA A 155 8.55 -4.63 -22.63
N ILE A 156 7.21 -4.62 -22.62
CA ILE A 156 6.38 -5.79 -22.96
C ILE A 156 5.93 -5.70 -24.42
N PRO A 157 6.27 -6.69 -25.27
CA PRO A 157 5.91 -6.70 -26.68
C PRO A 157 4.40 -6.66 -26.94
N PHE A 158 4.00 -6.32 -28.18
CA PHE A 158 2.62 -6.36 -28.67
C PHE A 158 1.64 -5.40 -27.97
N GLY A 159 2.11 -4.46 -27.15
CA GLY A 159 1.28 -3.46 -26.48
C GLY A 159 0.32 -4.05 -25.44
N ILE A 160 0.62 -5.25 -24.91
CA ILE A 160 -0.19 -5.91 -23.87
C ILE A 160 0.17 -5.41 -22.46
N GLY A 161 1.28 -4.69 -22.30
CA GLY A 161 1.78 -4.23 -21.00
C GLY A 161 0.78 -3.35 -20.26
N SER A 162 0.21 -2.36 -20.95
CA SER A 162 -0.82 -1.48 -20.41
C SER A 162 -2.11 -2.21 -20.04
N TRP A 163 -2.52 -3.22 -20.81
CA TRP A 163 -3.69 -4.04 -20.48
C TRP A 163 -3.48 -4.86 -19.21
N ILE A 164 -2.32 -5.49 -19.08
CA ILE A 164 -1.94 -6.25 -17.88
C ILE A 164 -1.90 -5.33 -16.65
N LEU A 165 -1.23 -4.17 -16.77
CA LEU A 165 -1.13 -3.22 -15.68
C LEU A 165 -2.49 -2.62 -15.31
N THR A 166 -3.33 -2.30 -16.29
CA THR A 166 -4.68 -1.76 -16.04
C THR A 166 -5.54 -2.77 -15.29
N LEU A 167 -5.48 -4.06 -15.65
CA LEU A 167 -6.15 -5.11 -14.90
C LEU A 167 -5.63 -5.22 -13.47
N ALA A 168 -4.31 -5.17 -13.27
CA ALA A 168 -3.69 -5.21 -11.95
C ALA A 168 -4.12 -4.01 -11.09
N ILE A 169 -4.06 -2.78 -11.62
CA ILE A 169 -4.48 -1.55 -10.93
C ILE A 169 -5.98 -1.60 -10.61
N PHE A 170 -6.81 -2.12 -11.52
CA PHE A 170 -8.23 -2.28 -11.29
C PHE A 170 -8.48 -3.19 -10.08
N VAL A 171 -7.90 -4.39 -10.07
CA VAL A 171 -8.05 -5.34 -8.94
C VAL A 171 -7.50 -4.75 -7.64
N PHE A 172 -6.33 -4.10 -7.70
CA PHE A 172 -5.72 -3.44 -6.55
C PHE A 172 -6.64 -2.36 -5.97
N ALA A 173 -7.15 -1.45 -6.80
CA ALA A 173 -8.05 -0.39 -6.38
C ALA A 173 -9.32 -0.93 -5.70
N PHE A 174 -9.94 -1.99 -6.24
CA PHE A 174 -11.08 -2.64 -5.61
C PHE A 174 -10.72 -3.27 -4.27
N SER A 175 -9.60 -3.98 -4.19
CA SER A 175 -9.16 -4.59 -2.93
C SER A 175 -8.94 -3.53 -1.83
N THR A 176 -8.35 -2.39 -2.18
CA THR A 176 -8.16 -1.26 -1.26
C THR A 176 -9.50 -0.64 -0.87
N MET A 177 -10.43 -0.42 -1.81
CA MET A 177 -11.77 0.08 -1.51
C MET A 177 -12.52 -0.82 -0.51
N PHE A 178 -12.37 -2.14 -0.61
CA PHE A 178 -13.00 -3.06 0.35
C PHE A 178 -12.42 -2.93 1.76
N SER A 179 -11.09 -2.83 1.88
CA SER A 179 -10.41 -2.61 3.17
C SER A 179 -10.81 -1.28 3.81
N TYR A 180 -10.88 -0.19 3.03
CA TYR A 180 -11.26 1.14 3.54
C TYR A 180 -12.72 1.24 3.97
N SER A 181 -13.62 0.54 3.27
CA SER A 181 -15.01 0.38 3.71
C SER A 181 -15.08 -0.28 5.10
N TYR A 182 -14.25 -1.29 5.35
CA TYR A 182 -14.15 -1.93 6.65
C TYR A 182 -13.54 -1.02 7.73
N TYR A 183 -12.46 -0.29 7.41
CA TYR A 183 -11.84 0.67 8.32
C TYR A 183 -12.85 1.72 8.78
N GLY A 184 -13.57 2.34 7.85
CA GLY A 184 -14.57 3.34 8.20
C GLY A 184 -15.76 2.76 8.97
N THR A 185 -16.19 1.53 8.67
CA THR A 185 -17.22 0.82 9.45
C THR A 185 -16.77 0.64 10.91
N SER A 186 -15.52 0.25 11.12
CA SER A 186 -14.93 0.06 12.45
C SER A 186 -14.78 1.38 13.20
N CYS A 187 -14.27 2.43 12.54
CA CYS A 187 -14.13 3.78 13.12
C CYS A 187 -15.49 4.39 13.50
N LEU A 188 -16.49 4.30 12.62
CA LEU A 188 -17.83 4.81 12.92
C LEU A 188 -18.50 4.01 14.05
N GLY A 189 -18.29 2.69 14.07
CA GLY A 189 -18.75 1.82 15.14
C GLY A 189 -18.16 2.19 16.51
N PHE A 190 -16.88 2.57 16.55
CA PHE A 190 -16.19 3.05 17.74
C PHE A 190 -16.69 4.43 18.21
N LEU A 191 -16.88 5.38 17.30
CA LEU A 191 -17.35 6.74 17.63
C LEU A 191 -18.82 6.80 18.06
N THR A 192 -19.64 5.83 17.64
CA THR A 192 -21.09 5.83 17.89
C THR A 192 -21.51 4.61 18.70
N LYS A 193 -22.00 3.57 18.04
CA LYS A 193 -22.26 2.23 18.59
C LYS A 193 -21.91 1.20 17.50
N PRO A 194 -21.46 -0.01 17.85
CA PRO A 194 -21.11 -1.04 16.86
C PRO A 194 -22.21 -1.31 15.83
N LYS A 195 -23.49 -1.24 16.25
CA LYS A 195 -24.65 -1.43 15.36
C LYS A 195 -24.78 -0.38 14.24
N TYR A 196 -24.23 0.81 14.44
CA TYR A 196 -24.31 1.91 13.48
C TYR A 196 -23.12 1.95 12.51
N GLY A 197 -22.04 1.22 12.79
CA GLY A 197 -20.86 1.20 11.92
C GLY A 197 -21.19 0.85 10.47
N LYS A 198 -22.12 -0.09 10.24
CA LYS A 198 -22.54 -0.50 8.90
C LYS A 198 -23.11 0.63 8.02
N TYR A 199 -23.60 1.72 8.64
CA TYR A 199 -24.13 2.85 7.88
C TYR A 199 -23.03 3.66 7.18
N TYR A 200 -21.76 3.51 7.59
CA TYR A 200 -20.62 4.09 6.91
C TYR A 200 -20.57 3.68 5.43
N ASN A 201 -20.93 2.43 5.11
CA ASN A 201 -20.86 1.92 3.74
C ASN A 201 -21.77 2.66 2.76
N TYR A 202 -22.89 3.21 3.21
CA TYR A 202 -23.74 4.05 2.34
C TYR A 202 -23.02 5.36 1.97
N ILE A 203 -22.40 6.01 2.96
CA ILE A 203 -21.61 7.22 2.75
C ILE A 203 -20.42 6.91 1.84
N PHE A 204 -19.75 5.78 2.07
CA PHE A 204 -18.61 5.34 1.28
C PHE A 204 -18.95 5.12 -0.20
N VAL A 205 -20.09 4.47 -0.50
CA VAL A 205 -20.54 4.26 -1.88
C VAL A 205 -20.84 5.57 -2.60
N VAL A 206 -21.50 6.52 -1.92
CA VAL A 206 -21.73 7.87 -2.46
C VAL A 206 -20.41 8.60 -2.68
N ALA A 207 -19.48 8.51 -1.72
CA ALA A 207 -18.17 9.12 -1.81
C ALA A 207 -17.35 8.59 -3.01
N ILE A 208 -17.47 7.32 -3.39
CA ILE A 208 -16.81 6.77 -4.61
C ILE A 208 -17.25 7.51 -5.87
N VAL A 209 -18.54 7.83 -5.99
CA VAL A 209 -19.07 8.57 -7.16
C VAL A 209 -18.50 9.98 -7.19
N ILE A 210 -18.54 10.68 -6.06
CA ILE A 210 -18.01 12.04 -5.91
C ILE A 210 -16.49 12.05 -6.18
N ALA A 211 -15.74 11.13 -5.58
CA ALA A 211 -14.29 11.03 -5.72
C ALA A 211 -13.87 10.81 -7.18
N SER A 212 -14.70 10.15 -8.00
CA SER A 212 -14.37 9.91 -9.41
C SER A 212 -14.32 11.15 -10.30
N VAL A 213 -14.82 12.31 -9.82
CA VAL A 213 -14.72 13.60 -10.51
C VAL A 213 -13.80 14.60 -9.79
N VAL A 214 -13.17 14.19 -8.69
CA VAL A 214 -12.22 15.01 -7.94
C VAL A 214 -10.85 14.96 -8.62
N LYS A 215 -10.17 16.10 -8.69
CA LYS A 215 -8.80 16.17 -9.23
C LYS A 215 -7.83 15.36 -8.36
N LEU A 216 -6.92 14.63 -9.02
CA LEU A 216 -5.98 13.73 -8.37
C LEU A 216 -5.14 14.43 -7.28
N ASP A 217 -4.58 15.60 -7.57
CA ASP A 217 -3.74 16.33 -6.61
C ASP A 217 -4.51 16.76 -5.35
N PHE A 218 -5.77 17.15 -5.51
CA PHE A 218 -6.61 17.49 -4.38
C PHE A 218 -6.91 16.25 -3.53
N ALA A 219 -7.26 15.12 -4.16
CA ALA A 219 -7.50 13.86 -3.46
C ALA A 219 -6.27 13.40 -2.67
N ILE A 220 -5.08 13.48 -3.29
CA ILE A 220 -3.80 13.17 -2.64
C ILE A 220 -3.55 14.06 -1.43
N ASN A 221 -3.67 15.39 -1.59
CA ASN A 221 -3.40 16.33 -0.49
C ASN A 221 -4.37 16.15 0.68
N LEU A 222 -5.63 15.80 0.38
CA LEU A 222 -6.62 15.47 1.40
C LEU A 222 -6.23 14.21 2.18
N ILE A 223 -5.79 13.15 1.49
CA ILE A 223 -5.38 11.91 2.13
C ILE A 223 -4.09 12.11 2.94
N ASP A 224 -3.09 12.81 2.40
CA ASP A 224 -1.85 13.12 3.12
C ASP A 224 -2.14 13.85 4.45
N SER A 225 -3.10 14.79 4.42
CA SER A 225 -3.52 15.52 5.62
C SER A 225 -4.23 14.62 6.62
N ALA A 226 -5.13 13.75 6.15
CA ALA A 226 -5.81 12.78 7.00
C ALA A 226 -4.84 11.78 7.63
N PHE A 227 -3.87 11.27 6.86
CA PHE A 227 -2.83 10.36 7.33
C PHE A 227 -1.93 11.02 8.36
N ALA A 228 -1.55 12.28 8.17
CA ALA A 228 -0.80 13.03 9.17
C ALA A 228 -1.55 13.13 10.50
N LEU A 229 -2.86 13.41 10.47
CA LEU A 229 -3.70 13.46 11.66
C LEU A 229 -3.84 12.10 12.36
N MET A 230 -3.92 11.00 11.59
CA MET A 230 -3.99 9.64 12.13
C MET A 230 -2.64 9.16 12.69
N ALA A 231 -1.52 9.57 12.08
CA ALA A 231 -0.19 9.15 12.49
C ALA A 231 0.17 9.65 13.89
N ILE A 232 -0.22 10.87 14.26
CA ILE A 232 0.09 11.47 15.56
C ILE A 232 -0.37 10.59 16.74
N PRO A 233 -1.68 10.27 16.90
CA PRO A 233 -2.13 9.44 18.00
C PRO A 233 -1.60 8.00 17.91
N THR A 234 -1.48 7.44 16.70
CA THR A 234 -1.02 6.06 16.50
C THR A 234 0.44 5.90 16.92
N VAL A 235 1.34 6.75 16.44
CA VAL A 235 2.77 6.70 16.79
C VAL A 235 2.98 6.99 18.26
N LEU A 236 2.28 7.99 18.82
CA LEU A 236 2.33 8.29 20.25
C LEU A 236 1.92 7.07 21.10
N SER A 237 0.80 6.42 20.75
CA SER A 237 0.32 5.23 21.44
C SER A 237 1.32 4.08 21.33
N ALA A 238 1.93 3.87 20.17
CA ALA A 238 2.93 2.85 19.95
C ALA A 238 4.18 3.07 20.82
N VAL A 239 4.66 4.31 20.93
CA VAL A 239 5.81 4.68 21.77
C VAL A 239 5.49 4.44 23.25
N LEU A 240 4.34 4.91 23.72
CA LEU A 240 3.91 4.74 25.11
C LEU A 240 3.72 3.26 25.50
N LEU A 241 3.20 2.44 24.58
CA LEU A 241 2.96 1.02 24.80
C LEU A 241 4.16 0.11 24.46
N SER A 242 5.24 0.66 23.91
CA SER A 242 6.42 -0.09 23.46
C SER A 242 7.00 -1.02 24.54
N GLY A 243 6.98 -0.60 25.81
CA GLY A 243 7.42 -1.42 26.94
C GLY A 243 6.60 -2.70 27.12
N HIS A 244 5.30 -2.67 26.87
CA HIS A 244 4.41 -3.84 26.95
C HIS A 244 4.67 -4.79 25.78
N VAL A 245 4.80 -4.24 24.57
CA VAL A 245 5.12 -5.01 23.36
C VAL A 245 6.47 -5.72 23.53
N ASN A 246 7.50 -5.01 23.99
CA ASN A 246 8.83 -5.60 24.21
C ASN A 246 8.82 -6.75 25.23
N LYS A 247 8.04 -6.64 26.30
CA LYS A 247 7.86 -7.73 27.28
C LYS A 247 7.17 -8.94 26.64
N ALA A 248 6.09 -8.72 25.88
CA ALA A 248 5.35 -9.78 25.19
C ALA A 248 6.23 -10.51 24.16
N VAL A 249 6.98 -9.76 23.35
CA VAL A 249 7.91 -10.30 22.35
C VAL A 249 8.99 -11.17 22.99
N LYS A 250 9.61 -10.70 24.08
CA LYS A 250 10.61 -11.50 24.83
C LYS A 250 10.02 -12.80 25.37
N ALA A 251 8.82 -12.74 25.94
CA ALA A 251 8.14 -13.93 26.44
C ALA A 251 7.84 -14.94 25.31
N TYR A 252 7.37 -14.45 24.16
CA TYR A 252 7.10 -15.29 22.99
C TYR A 252 8.35 -16.03 22.50
N PHE A 253 9.46 -15.32 22.26
CA PHE A 253 10.69 -15.95 21.77
C PHE A 253 11.35 -16.87 22.80
N SER A 254 11.22 -16.58 24.10
CA SER A 254 11.67 -17.48 25.15
C SER A 254 10.94 -18.83 25.11
N ARG A 255 9.60 -18.80 25.00
CA ARG A 255 8.78 -20.02 24.85
C ARG A 255 9.11 -20.78 23.55
N LEU A 256 9.29 -20.06 22.45
CA LEU A 256 9.63 -20.66 21.15
C LEU A 256 10.96 -21.41 21.19
N ASN A 257 11.97 -20.84 21.85
CA ASN A 257 13.28 -21.47 21.99
C ASN A 257 13.25 -22.66 22.95
N SER A 258 12.48 -22.57 24.04
CA SER A 258 12.27 -23.71 24.95
C SER A 258 11.59 -24.90 24.27
N ASN A 259 10.61 -24.65 23.40
CA ASN A 259 9.89 -25.71 22.67
C ASN A 259 10.67 -26.28 21.47
N ARG A 260 11.76 -25.64 21.04
CA ARG A 260 12.66 -26.15 19.99
C ARG A 260 13.78 -27.04 20.52
N GLY A 261 13.99 -27.05 21.85
CA GLY A 261 14.99 -27.88 22.54
C GLY A 261 14.44 -29.18 23.15
N ALA A 262 13.18 -29.52 22.88
CA ALA A 262 12.51 -30.77 23.24
C ALA A 262 12.08 -31.50 21.96
#